data_AF-A0AAU0P0F6-F1
#
_entry.id   AF-A0AAU0P0F6-F1
#
_cell.length_a   1.000
_cell.length_b   1.000
_cell.length_c   1.000
_cell.angle_alpha   90.00
_cell.angle_beta   90.00
_cell.angle_gamma   90.00
#
_symmetry.space_group_name_H-M   'P 1'
#
loop_
_entity.id
_entity.type
_entity.pdbx_description
1 polymer ?
#
loop_
_entity_poly.entity_id
_entity_poly.type
_entity_poly.pdbx_seq_one_letter_code
_entity_poly.pdbx_strand_id
1 'polypeptide(L)' 'MKLNKKSMLVDILILVLPVIIMFLLMPILPDKISIHKGLYDRYIDKKYSFLLGVLPFIVYKLKYNKK' A
#
# COMPACT_ATOMS: atom_id res chain seq x y z
N MET A 1 -0.43 3.16 26.63
CA MET A 1 -0.80 2.22 25.53
C MET A 1 -0.32 0.82 25.94
N LYS A 2 -1.22 -0.13 26.21
CA LYS A 2 -0.84 -1.50 26.63
C LYS A 2 -0.25 -2.19 25.40
N LEU A 3 1.08 -2.22 25.29
CA LEU A 3 1.82 -2.82 24.18
C LEU A 3 1.63 -4.34 24.23
N ASN A 4 0.49 -4.82 23.71
CA ASN A 4 0.35 -6.23 23.40
C ASN A 4 1.26 -6.52 22.21
N LYS A 5 2.34 -7.28 22.43
CA LYS A 5 3.30 -7.70 21.38
C LYS A 5 2.61 -8.26 20.13
N LYS A 6 1.45 -8.91 20.30
CA LYS A 6 0.60 -9.38 19.18
C LYS A 6 0.04 -8.25 18.31
N SER A 7 -0.41 -7.14 18.89
CA SER A 7 -0.94 -6.00 18.13
C SER A 7 0.15 -5.34 17.29
N MET A 8 1.33 -5.17 17.88
CA MET A 8 2.47 -4.53 17.21
C MET A 8 2.98 -5.38 16.02
N LEU A 9 2.96 -6.71 16.15
CA LEU A 9 3.28 -7.61 15.04
C LEU A 9 2.28 -7.49 13.89
N VAL A 10 0.98 -7.41 14.20
CA VAL A 10 -0.08 -7.23 13.19
C VAL A 10 0.07 -5.88 12.49
N ASP A 11 0.35 -4.82 13.23
CA ASP A 11 0.56 -3.47 12.66
C ASP A 11 1.76 -3.41 11.69
N ILE A 12 2.83 -4.16 11.99
CA ILE A 12 4.00 -4.29 11.12
C ILE A 12 3.65 -5.16 9.91
N LEU A 13 2.96 -6.28 10.12
CA LEU A 13 2.57 -7.17 9.03
C LEU A 13 1.71 -6.45 7.99
N ILE A 14 0.76 -5.61 8.41
CA ILE A 14 -0.10 -4.88 7.46
C ILE A 14 0.69 -3.87 6.62
N LEU A 15 1.84 -3.36 7.10
CA LEU A 15 2.74 -2.52 6.31
C LEU A 15 3.64 -3.31 5.37
N VAL A 16 4.14 -4.45 5.82
CA VAL A 16 5.14 -5.24 5.09
C VAL A 16 4.49 -6.16 4.05
N LEU A 17 3.31 -6.71 4.35
CA LEU A 17 2.61 -7.65 3.48
C LEU A 17 2.28 -7.07 2.09
N PRO A 18 1.77 -5.84 1.93
CA PRO A 18 1.52 -5.24 0.62
C PRO A 18 2.81 -5.07 -0.19
N VAL A 19 3.93 -4.74 0.47
CA VAL A 19 5.23 -4.58 -0.17
C VAL A 19 5.75 -5.93 -0.68
N ILE A 20 5.63 -6.99 0.12
CA ILE A 20 6.03 -8.35 -0.29
C ILE A 20 5.18 -8.82 -1.47
N ILE A 21 3.86 -8.70 -1.38
CA ILE A 21 2.94 -9.09 -2.47
C ILE A 21 3.30 -8.34 -3.76
N MET A 22 3.57 -7.05 -3.65
CA MET A 22 3.90 -6.23 -4.81
C MET A 22 5.27 -6.57 -5.40
N PHE A 23 6.27 -6.88 -4.57
CA PHE A 23 7.59 -7.34 -5.01
C PHE A 23 7.49 -8.68 -5.76
N LEU A 24 6.69 -9.61 -5.26
CA LEU A 24 6.44 -10.91 -5.91
C LEU A 24 5.68 -10.78 -7.23
N LEU A 25 4.77 -9.81 -7.33
CA LEU A 25 3.99 -9.57 -8.54
C LEU A 25 4.70 -8.65 -9.54
N MET A 26 5.78 -7.96 -9.15
CA MET A 26 6.56 -7.06 -10.00
C MET A 26 7.01 -7.63 -11.36
N PRO A 27 7.44 -8.91 -11.48
CA PRO A 27 7.79 -9.49 -12.79
C PRO A 27 6.56 -9.75 -13.68
N ILE A 28 5.36 -9.88 -13.10
CA ILE A 28 4.12 -10.17 -13.81
C ILE A 28 3.37 -8.87 -14.15
N LEU A 29 3.58 -7.80 -13.37
CA LEU A 29 2.89 -6.53 -13.56
C LEU A 29 3.30 -5.84 -14.88
N PRO A 30 2.32 -5.38 -15.69
CA PRO A 30 2.60 -4.55 -16.86
C PRO A 30 3.28 -3.24 -16.43
N ASP A 31 4.20 -2.72 -17.25
CA ASP A 31 4.98 -1.51 -16.92
C ASP A 31 4.10 -0.28 -16.63
N LYS A 32 2.92 -0.24 -17.25
CA LYS A 32 1.92 0.81 -17.07
C LYS A 32 0.61 0.21 -16.61
N ILE A 33 0.16 0.60 -15.43
CA ILE A 33 -1.16 0.27 -14.91
C ILE A 33 -2.11 1.38 -15.31
N SER A 34 -3.18 1.05 -16.03
CA SER A 34 -4.20 2.03 -16.39
C SER A 34 -5.03 2.39 -15.17
N ILE A 35 -5.14 3.69 -14.90
CA ILE A 35 -6.04 4.26 -13.90
C ILE A 35 -7.16 4.91 -14.68
N HIS A 36 -8.09 4.07 -15.16
CA HIS A 36 -9.24 4.57 -15.90
C HIS A 36 -10.14 5.40 -14.97
N LYS A 37 -10.12 6.72 -15.17
CA LYS A 37 -11.04 7.66 -14.54
C LYS A 37 -11.31 8.83 -15.50
N GLY A 38 -12.15 8.60 -16.51
CA GLY A 38 -12.66 9.63 -17.44
C GLY A 38 -12.28 9.41 -18.90
N LEU A 39 -12.42 10.47 -19.71
CA LEU A 39 -12.22 10.51 -21.18
C LEU A 39 -10.76 10.37 -21.64
N TYR A 40 -9.80 10.31 -20.72
CA TYR A 40 -8.38 10.27 -21.03
C TYR A 40 -7.70 9.08 -20.37
N ASP A 41 -6.92 8.35 -21.15
CA ASP A 41 -6.09 7.26 -20.67
C ASP A 41 -5.00 7.79 -19.75
N ARG A 42 -5.17 7.58 -18.44
CA ARG A 42 -4.15 7.87 -17.44
C ARG A 42 -3.49 6.57 -17.03
N TYR A 43 -2.16 6.58 -17.05
CA TYR A 43 -1.35 5.44 -16.65
C TYR A 43 -0.46 5.83 -15.47
N ILE A 44 -0.30 4.91 -14.52
CA ILE A 44 0.72 5.00 -13.49
C ILE A 44 1.77 3.93 -13.75
N ASP A 45 3.03 4.32 -13.60
CA ASP A 45 4.15 3.37 -13.63
C ASP A 45 3.96 2.34 -12.52
N LYS A 46 4.18 1.07 -12.85
CA LYS A 46 3.99 -0.03 -11.90
C LYS A 46 4.74 0.19 -10.59
N LYS A 47 5.90 0.86 -10.61
CA LYS A 47 6.70 1.18 -9.40
C LYS A 47 5.96 2.07 -8.41
N TYR A 48 5.10 2.97 -8.89
CA TYR A 48 4.37 3.92 -8.04
C TYR A 48 2.96 3.44 -7.68
N SER A 49 2.50 2.32 -8.27
CA SER A 49 1.17 1.77 -7.96
C SER A 49 1.04 1.31 -6.50
N PHE A 50 2.14 0.86 -5.89
CA PHE A 50 2.19 0.50 -4.47
C PHE A 50 1.86 1.67 -3.55
N LEU A 51 2.29 2.90 -3.91
CA LEU A 51 2.03 4.08 -3.10
C LEU A 51 0.52 4.31 -2.96
N LEU A 52 -0.27 4.01 -3.99
CA LEU A 52 -1.73 4.13 -3.92
C LEU A 52 -2.36 3.16 -2.91
N GLY A 53 -1.80 1.96 -2.75
CA GLY A 53 -2.29 0.99 -1.76
C GLY A 53 -1.81 1.29 -0.34
N VAL A 54 -0.60 1.85 -0.20
CA VAL A 54 0.02 2.09 1.11
C VAL A 54 -0.33 3.46 1.71
N LEU A 55 -0.59 4.48 0.87
CA LEU A 55 -1.00 5.82 1.31
C LEU A 55 -2.21 5.82 2.25
N PRO A 56 -3.35 5.17 1.89
CA PRO A 56 -4.53 5.15 2.75
C PRO A 56 -4.24 4.54 4.13
N PHE A 57 -3.36 3.53 4.16
CA PHE A 57 -2.98 2.86 5.39
C PHE A 57 -2.08 3.73 6.29
N ILE A 58 -1.08 4.39 5.70
CA ILE A 58 -0.24 5.36 6.42
C ILE A 58 -1.10 6.48 6.99
N VAL A 59 -2.02 7.04 6.19
CA VAL A 59 -2.93 8.12 6.62
C VAL A 59 -3.84 7.65 7.74
N TYR A 60 -4.42 6.45 7.63
CA TYR A 60 -5.24 5.86 8.69
C TYR A 60 -4.44 5.71 10.00
N LYS A 61 -3.24 5.13 9.93
CA LYS A 61 -2.36 4.97 11.09
C LYS A 61 -2.00 6.32 11.70
N LEU A 62 -1.59 7.32 10.92
CA LEU A 62 -1.25 8.64 11.45
C LEU A 62 -2.45 9.35 12.09
N LYS A 63 -3.65 9.20 11.53
CA LYS A 63 -4.88 9.83 12.04
C LYS A 63 -5.39 9.15 13.31
N TYR A 64 -5.42 7.82 13.35
CA TYR A 64 -6.01 7.04 14.45
C TYR A 64 -5.00 6.62 15.53
N ASN A 65 -3.70 6.63 15.24
CA ASN A 65 -2.63 6.37 16.20
C ASN A 65 -2.11 7.66 16.88
N LYS A 66 -2.78 8.81 16.66
CA LYS A 66 -2.66 9.99 17.53
C LYS A 66 -3.46 9.73 18.81
N LYS A 67 -2.83 9.06 19.78
CA LYS A 67 -3.28 9.01 21.17
C LYS A 67 -2.09 9.10 22.10
#